data_AF-A0A315AKE0-F1
#
_entry.id   AF-A0A315AKE0-F1
#
_cell.length_a   1.000
_cell.length_b   1.000
_cell.length_c   1.000
_cell.angle_alpha   90.00
_cell.angle_beta   90.00
_cell.angle_gamma   90.00
#
_symmetry.space_group_name_H-M   'P 1'
#
loop_
_entity.id
_entity.type
_entity.pdbx_description
1 polymer ?
#
loop_
_entity_poly.entity_id
_entity_poly.type
_entity_poly.pdbx_seq_one_letter_code
_entity_poly.pdbx_strand_id
1 'polypeptide(L)'
;MLLNITSRADHLPELSLWPTIPFIRGQDLCQYQDAYGQSRAQQAQEFSRELGALLQGGADPKQSVELLETVDKLIQQGRRQATSGFGMDMLLESSFKAALDRIYDEVHPKTRHISFFNPAPLNELVRELRNQKRQGYLDASLLKGLNAVAWGSYSYSPGCKGEVVAALHFETDKGQTFNFQARGLPESVMHTIASQAFQQFQKTHFPSMVTYRGQKLQLLGSPGAPIGEVSAPRKAEHACQSIQARLPTPGEYVFLSELGDWNGGINAAKGLWALSKERIWAPEMPHPSPVRTADEIHGADIRYVCVR
;
A
#
# COMPACT_ATOMS: atom_id res chain seq x y z
N MET A 1 18.52 39.08 10.23
CA MET A 1 17.20 38.39 10.21
C MET A 1 17.49 36.91 10.03
N LEU A 2 17.64 36.18 11.14
CA LEU A 2 18.06 34.77 11.14
C LEU A 2 16.83 33.89 10.86
N LEU A 3 16.86 33.16 9.74
CA LEU A 3 15.89 32.12 9.42
C LEU A 3 16.07 30.96 10.40
N ASN A 4 15.13 30.81 11.33
CA ASN A 4 14.96 29.61 12.14
C ASN A 4 14.51 28.47 11.22
N ILE A 5 15.46 27.72 10.66
CA ILE A 5 15.18 26.43 10.02
C ILE A 5 15.13 25.39 11.14
N THR A 6 13.97 25.27 11.79
CA THR A 6 13.63 24.07 12.54
C THR A 6 13.42 22.95 11.52
N SER A 7 14.41 22.06 11.37
CA SER A 7 14.25 20.82 10.60
C SER A 7 13.29 19.89 11.34
N ARG A 8 11.98 20.08 11.13
CA ARG A 8 11.00 19.03 11.39
C ARG A 8 11.29 17.90 10.39
N ALA A 9 11.06 16.65 10.81
CA ALA A 9 10.96 15.59 9.82
C ALA A 9 9.90 15.99 8.80
N ASP A 10 10.13 15.68 7.52
CA ASP A 10 9.08 15.75 6.52
C ASP A 10 8.03 14.69 6.87
N HIS A 11 7.17 15.03 7.82
CA HIS A 11 6.00 14.24 8.13
C HIS A 11 5.02 14.49 7.00
N LEU A 12 4.67 13.42 6.29
CA LEU A 12 3.49 13.44 5.43
C LEU A 12 2.29 13.86 6.29
N PRO A 13 1.37 14.65 5.73
CA PRO A 13 0.22 15.14 6.49
C PRO A 13 -0.62 13.95 6.97
N GLU A 14 -1.11 14.04 8.20
CA GLU A 14 -2.24 13.22 8.65
C GLU A 14 -3.42 13.54 7.74
N LEU A 15 -3.95 12.52 7.08
CA LEU A 15 -5.08 12.65 6.18
C LEU A 15 -6.39 12.40 6.91
N SER A 16 -7.26 13.39 6.82
CA SER A 16 -8.68 13.30 7.11
C SER A 16 -9.41 13.37 5.77
N LEU A 17 -9.72 12.19 5.25
CA LEU A 17 -10.32 11.99 3.93
C LEU A 17 -11.83 12.19 3.99
N TRP A 18 -12.40 12.64 2.86
CA TRP A 18 -13.84 12.64 2.68
C TRP A 18 -14.39 11.22 2.89
N PRO A 19 -15.51 11.04 3.60
CA PRO A 19 -16.02 9.71 3.92
C PRO A 19 -16.32 8.90 2.67
N THR A 20 -16.79 9.49 1.58
CA THR A 20 -17.11 8.75 0.35
C THR A 20 -15.97 8.80 -0.66
N ILE A 21 -15.60 7.67 -1.26
CA ILE A 21 -14.60 7.63 -2.34
C ILE A 21 -15.30 7.35 -3.67
N PRO A 22 -15.53 8.36 -4.53
CA PRO A 22 -16.12 8.11 -5.85
C PRO A 22 -15.16 7.33 -6.74
N PHE A 23 -15.68 6.32 -7.44
CA PHE A 23 -14.97 5.58 -8.47
C PHE A 23 -15.57 5.82 -9.85
N ILE A 24 -14.73 6.15 -10.81
CA ILE A 24 -15.10 6.38 -12.20
C ILE A 24 -14.80 5.12 -13.01
N ARG A 25 -15.79 4.59 -13.73
CA ARG A 25 -15.60 3.45 -14.63
C ARG A 25 -14.89 3.93 -15.91
N GLY A 26 -13.71 3.38 -16.18
CA GLY A 26 -12.98 3.51 -17.41
C GLY A 26 -13.42 2.51 -18.49
N GLN A 27 -12.61 2.39 -19.54
CA GLN A 27 -12.87 1.45 -20.64
C GLN A 27 -12.82 -0.02 -20.18
N ASP A 28 -13.55 -0.87 -20.89
CA ASP A 28 -13.41 -2.32 -20.79
C ASP A 28 -12.19 -2.76 -21.62
N LEU A 29 -11.05 -2.97 -20.96
CA LEU A 29 -9.81 -3.33 -21.68
C LEU A 29 -9.86 -4.76 -22.21
N CYS A 30 -10.73 -5.62 -21.67
CA CYS A 30 -10.98 -6.94 -22.23
C CYS A 30 -11.62 -6.79 -23.63
N GLN A 31 -12.70 -6.02 -23.74
CA GLN A 31 -13.32 -5.74 -25.04
C GLN A 31 -12.37 -5.01 -26.00
N TYR A 32 -11.55 -4.10 -25.49
CA TYR A 32 -10.55 -3.41 -26.30
C TYR A 32 -9.49 -4.39 -26.84
N GLN A 33 -8.99 -5.31 -26.00
CA GLN A 33 -8.03 -6.33 -26.41
C GLN A 33 -8.66 -7.36 -27.36
N ASP A 34 -9.93 -7.74 -27.18
CA ASP A 34 -10.65 -8.62 -28.10
C ASP A 34 -10.82 -7.95 -29.48
N ALA A 35 -11.08 -6.63 -29.51
CA ALA A 35 -11.29 -5.86 -30.74
C ALA A 35 -9.99 -5.49 -31.49
N TYR A 36 -8.91 -5.20 -30.76
CA TYR A 36 -7.66 -4.66 -31.33
C TYR A 36 -6.42 -5.52 -31.07
N GLY A 37 -6.47 -6.44 -30.12
CA GLY A 37 -5.34 -7.21 -29.61
C GLY A 37 -5.10 -8.56 -30.30
N GLN A 38 -6.09 -9.10 -31.01
CA GLN A 38 -5.92 -10.23 -31.90
C GLN A 38 -5.92 -9.75 -33.36
N SER A 39 -4.96 -10.22 -34.17
CA SER A 39 -5.10 -10.05 -35.62
C SER A 39 -6.27 -10.91 -36.12
N ARG A 40 -7.03 -10.45 -37.12
CA ARG A 40 -8.09 -11.27 -37.77
C ARG A 40 -7.62 -12.67 -38.16
N ALA A 41 -6.33 -12.81 -38.47
CA ALA A 41 -5.69 -14.09 -38.79
C ALA A 41 -5.63 -15.05 -37.59
N GLN A 42 -5.38 -14.56 -36.37
CA GLN A 42 -5.35 -15.37 -35.16
C GLN A 42 -6.75 -15.84 -34.75
N GLN A 43 -7.76 -14.98 -34.82
CA GLN A 43 -9.16 -15.37 -34.59
C GLN A 43 -9.62 -16.44 -35.59
N ALA A 44 -9.30 -16.25 -36.87
CA ALA A 44 -9.63 -17.22 -37.91
C ALA A 44 -8.93 -18.58 -37.67
N GLN A 45 -7.69 -18.59 -37.18
CA GLN A 45 -6.96 -19.81 -36.83
C GLN A 45 -7.54 -20.53 -35.61
N GLU A 46 -7.88 -19.82 -34.54
CA GLU A 46 -8.52 -20.41 -33.35
C GLU A 46 -9.89 -20.99 -33.70
N PHE A 47 -10.72 -20.22 -34.40
CA PHE A 47 -12.02 -20.67 -34.87
C PHE A 47 -11.91 -21.91 -35.77
N SER A 48 -10.98 -21.91 -36.72
CA SER A 48 -10.75 -23.07 -37.60
C SER A 48 -10.31 -24.32 -36.82
N ARG A 49 -9.53 -24.14 -35.75
CA ARG A 49 -9.05 -25.24 -34.90
C ARG A 49 -10.19 -25.84 -34.07
N GLU A 50 -11.05 -25.00 -33.47
CA GLU A 50 -12.21 -25.45 -32.72
C GLU A 50 -13.26 -26.13 -33.62
N LEU A 51 -13.51 -25.55 -34.80
CA LEU A 51 -14.40 -26.15 -35.79
C LEU A 51 -13.87 -27.50 -36.27
N GLY A 52 -12.55 -27.60 -36.52
CA GLY A 52 -11.90 -28.86 -36.86
C GLY A 52 -12.07 -29.94 -35.79
N ALA A 53 -12.00 -29.58 -34.51
CA ALA A 53 -12.22 -30.50 -33.40
C ALA A 53 -13.68 -30.98 -33.31
N LEU A 54 -14.65 -30.08 -33.52
CA LEU A 54 -16.07 -30.43 -33.55
C LEU A 54 -16.42 -31.36 -34.72
N LEU A 55 -15.88 -31.06 -35.90
CA LEU A 55 -16.05 -31.90 -37.09
C LEU A 55 -15.42 -33.28 -36.92
N GLN A 56 -14.23 -33.37 -36.32
CA GLN A 56 -13.59 -34.66 -36.00
C GLN A 56 -14.37 -35.45 -34.94
N GLY A 57 -15.10 -34.77 -34.05
CA GLY A 57 -16.04 -35.37 -33.11
C GLY A 57 -17.37 -35.84 -33.74
N GLY A 58 -17.54 -35.68 -35.06
CA GLY A 58 -18.73 -36.12 -35.78
C GLY A 58 -19.90 -35.12 -35.78
N ALA A 59 -19.66 -33.86 -35.39
CA ALA A 59 -20.68 -32.82 -35.44
C ALA A 59 -21.00 -32.40 -36.89
N ASP A 60 -22.28 -32.11 -37.18
CA ASP A 60 -22.67 -31.58 -38.49
C ASP A 60 -22.00 -30.20 -38.70
N PRO A 61 -21.36 -29.94 -39.86
CA PRO A 61 -20.67 -28.69 -40.13
C PRO A 61 -21.53 -27.43 -40.00
N LYS A 62 -22.81 -27.50 -40.40
CA LYS A 62 -23.73 -26.36 -40.32
C LYS A 62 -24.14 -26.10 -38.87
N GLN A 63 -24.39 -27.17 -38.12
CA GLN A 63 -24.73 -27.08 -36.69
C GLN A 63 -23.53 -26.65 -35.84
N SER A 64 -22.29 -27.00 -36.25
CA SER A 64 -21.07 -26.65 -35.52
C SER A 64 -20.78 -25.14 -35.57
N VAL A 65 -20.97 -24.51 -36.74
CA VAL A 65 -20.84 -23.04 -36.89
C VAL A 65 -21.90 -22.34 -36.06
N GLU A 66 -23.15 -22.76 -36.17
CA GLU A 66 -24.28 -22.18 -35.43
C GLU A 66 -24.11 -22.31 -33.89
N LEU A 67 -23.60 -23.46 -33.43
CA LEU A 67 -23.31 -23.70 -32.03
C LEU A 67 -22.20 -22.78 -31.52
N LEU A 68 -21.10 -22.63 -32.26
CA LEU A 68 -20.00 -21.73 -31.89
C LEU A 68 -20.45 -20.27 -31.82
N GLU A 69 -21.22 -19.79 -32.81
CA GLU A 69 -21.81 -18.45 -32.78
C GLU A 69 -22.74 -18.25 -31.58
N THR A 70 -23.51 -19.29 -31.21
CA THR A 70 -24.41 -19.26 -30.07
C THR A 70 -23.64 -19.21 -28.75
N VAL A 71 -22.58 -20.00 -28.61
CA VAL A 71 -21.70 -19.98 -27.43
C VAL A 71 -21.04 -18.61 -27.26
N ASP A 72 -20.52 -18.02 -28.34
CA ASP A 72 -19.93 -16.67 -28.28
C ASP A 72 -20.97 -15.61 -27.86
N LYS A 73 -22.19 -15.64 -28.43
CA LYS A 73 -23.29 -14.76 -28.02
C LYS A 73 -23.64 -14.91 -26.54
N LEU A 74 -23.70 -16.14 -26.02
CA LEU A 74 -23.98 -16.41 -24.61
C LEU A 74 -22.86 -15.90 -23.70
N ILE A 75 -21.59 -16.06 -24.09
CA ILE A 75 -20.43 -15.52 -23.36
C ILE A 75 -20.52 -13.99 -23.31
N GLN A 76 -20.77 -13.33 -24.45
CA GLN A 76 -20.92 -11.88 -24.49
C GLN A 76 -22.10 -11.39 -23.66
N GLN A 77 -23.24 -12.09 -23.70
CA GLN A 77 -24.41 -11.77 -22.89
C GLN A 77 -24.10 -11.91 -21.39
N GLY A 78 -23.44 -12.99 -20.98
CA GLY A 78 -23.00 -13.20 -19.60
C GLY A 78 -22.04 -12.11 -19.13
N ARG A 79 -21.07 -11.69 -19.96
CA ARG A 79 -20.17 -10.57 -19.67
C ARG A 79 -20.93 -9.25 -19.49
N ARG A 80 -21.88 -8.95 -20.38
CA ARG A 80 -22.71 -7.73 -20.25
C ARG A 80 -23.52 -7.75 -18.96
N GLN A 81 -24.11 -8.89 -18.60
CA GLN A 81 -24.89 -9.02 -17.38
C GLN A 81 -24.01 -8.86 -16.13
N ALA A 82 -22.82 -9.50 -16.10
CA ALA A 82 -21.88 -9.40 -14.98
C ALA A 82 -21.30 -8.00 -14.80
N THR A 83 -21.16 -7.24 -15.89
CA THR A 83 -20.63 -5.86 -15.87
C THR A 83 -21.75 -4.79 -15.85
N SER A 84 -23.01 -5.21 -15.87
CA SER A 84 -24.17 -4.34 -15.76
C SER A 84 -24.50 -4.07 -14.30
N GLY A 85 -24.46 -2.80 -13.89
CA GLY A 85 -24.82 -2.37 -12.54
C GLY A 85 -23.91 -1.28 -11.97
N PHE A 86 -24.35 -0.69 -10.86
CA PHE A 86 -23.67 0.35 -10.08
C PHE A 86 -23.07 -0.22 -8.77
N GLY A 87 -22.65 -1.49 -8.77
CA GLY A 87 -22.17 -2.17 -7.56
C GLY A 87 -20.65 -2.12 -7.38
N MET A 88 -19.92 -2.01 -8.49
CA MET A 88 -18.46 -2.12 -8.49
C MET A 88 -17.77 -0.96 -7.78
N ASP A 89 -18.25 0.27 -7.96
CA ASP A 89 -17.75 1.45 -7.27
C ASP A 89 -17.94 1.34 -5.75
N MET A 90 -19.11 0.84 -5.28
CA MET A 90 -19.35 0.57 -3.87
C MET A 90 -18.46 -0.56 -3.34
N LEU A 91 -18.28 -1.63 -4.13
CA LEU A 91 -17.41 -2.75 -3.77
C LEU A 91 -15.97 -2.28 -3.58
N LEU A 92 -15.45 -1.48 -4.50
CA LEU A 92 -14.08 -0.98 -4.44
C LEU A 92 -13.89 -0.01 -3.26
N GLU A 93 -14.83 0.91 -3.05
CA GLU A 93 -14.79 1.81 -1.89
C GLU A 93 -14.79 1.05 -0.56
N SER A 94 -15.74 0.13 -0.38
CA SER A 94 -15.88 -0.65 0.85
C SER A 94 -14.68 -1.58 1.08
N SER A 95 -14.21 -2.25 0.02
CA SER A 95 -13.02 -3.11 0.08
C SER A 95 -11.77 -2.33 0.49
N PHE A 96 -11.59 -1.10 0.00
CA PHE A 96 -10.46 -0.25 0.38
C PHE A 96 -10.51 0.12 1.87
N LYS A 97 -11.65 0.63 2.33
CA LYS A 97 -11.84 1.02 3.74
C LYS A 97 -11.61 -0.16 4.68
N ALA A 98 -12.25 -1.29 4.40
CA ALA A 98 -12.12 -2.50 5.19
C ALA A 98 -10.69 -3.04 5.20
N ALA A 99 -10.00 -3.03 4.05
CA ALA A 99 -8.61 -3.47 3.99
C ALA A 99 -7.68 -2.53 4.77
N LEU A 100 -7.89 -1.21 4.67
CA LEU A 100 -7.10 -0.23 5.40
C LEU A 100 -7.31 -0.36 6.91
N ASP A 101 -8.56 -0.49 7.37
CA ASP A 101 -8.89 -0.72 8.78
C ASP A 101 -8.24 -2.01 9.30
N ARG A 102 -8.34 -3.10 8.53
CA ARG A 102 -7.70 -4.37 8.88
C ARG A 102 -6.18 -4.23 9.03
N ILE A 103 -5.52 -3.49 8.15
CA ILE A 103 -4.07 -3.24 8.25
C ILE A 103 -3.74 -2.46 9.53
N TYR A 104 -4.54 -1.44 9.86
CA TYR A 104 -4.38 -0.68 11.10
C TYR A 104 -4.61 -1.54 12.35
N ASP A 105 -5.61 -2.41 12.32
CA ASP A 105 -5.92 -3.37 13.39
C ASP A 105 -4.88 -4.48 13.51
N GLU A 106 -4.16 -4.83 12.45
CA GLU A 106 -3.07 -5.80 12.53
C GLU A 106 -1.78 -5.14 13.06
N VAL A 107 -1.47 -3.93 12.59
CA VAL A 107 -0.20 -3.24 12.90
C VAL A 107 -0.21 -2.47 14.22
N HIS A 108 -1.36 -1.92 14.63
CA HIS A 108 -1.52 -1.08 15.82
C HIS A 108 -0.48 0.07 15.96
N PRO A 109 -0.34 0.98 14.98
CA PRO A 109 0.57 2.11 15.12
C PRO A 109 0.08 3.10 16.19
N LYS A 110 1.01 3.85 16.83
CA LYS A 110 0.67 4.86 17.85
C LYS A 110 -0.30 5.93 17.35
N THR A 111 -0.13 6.36 16.10
CA THR A 111 -0.98 7.36 15.44
C THR A 111 -1.48 6.84 14.11
N ARG A 112 -2.77 7.01 13.82
CA ARG A 112 -3.37 6.65 12.53
C ARG A 112 -3.29 7.84 11.57
N HIS A 113 -2.44 7.75 10.55
CA HIS A 113 -2.24 8.84 9.60
C HIS A 113 -3.27 8.93 8.46
N ILE A 114 -4.13 7.92 8.26
CA ILE A 114 -5.22 7.97 7.30
C ILE A 114 -6.54 7.68 8.02
N SER A 115 -7.44 8.66 8.03
CA SER A 115 -8.75 8.57 8.65
C SER A 115 -9.85 9.03 7.69
N PHE A 116 -11.07 8.55 7.91
CA PHE A 116 -12.25 9.01 7.18
C PHE A 116 -13.06 9.93 8.07
N PHE A 117 -13.30 11.15 7.60
CA PHE A 117 -14.08 12.13 8.31
C PHE A 117 -15.53 11.66 8.41
N ASN A 118 -16.07 11.48 9.63
CA ASN A 118 -17.49 11.27 9.83
C ASN A 118 -18.15 12.59 10.26
N PRO A 119 -18.87 13.27 9.36
CA PRO A 119 -19.46 14.56 9.64
C PRO A 119 -20.77 14.50 10.44
N ALA A 120 -21.40 13.32 10.49
CA ALA A 120 -22.73 13.14 11.05
C ALA A 120 -22.64 12.54 12.47
N PRO A 121 -23.50 12.97 13.40
CA PRO A 121 -23.66 12.24 14.66
C PRO A 121 -24.15 10.81 14.35
N LEU A 122 -23.71 9.83 15.15
CA LEU A 122 -23.89 8.39 14.86
C LEU A 122 -25.33 7.98 14.54
N ASN A 123 -26.31 8.63 15.15
CA ASN A 123 -27.74 8.39 14.93
C ASN A 123 -28.20 8.76 13.51
N GLU A 124 -27.62 9.79 12.90
CA GLU A 124 -27.95 10.19 11.53
C GLU A 124 -27.27 9.30 10.50
N LEU A 125 -26.03 8.86 10.76
CA LEU A 125 -25.33 7.87 9.94
C LEU A 125 -26.16 6.58 9.80
N VAL A 126 -26.73 6.05 10.90
CA VAL A 126 -27.58 4.84 10.85
C VAL A 126 -28.83 5.06 9.97
N ARG A 127 -29.41 6.26 10.00
CA ARG A 127 -30.57 6.61 9.17
C ARG A 127 -30.19 6.73 7.69
N GLU A 128 -29.03 7.27 7.37
CA GLU A 128 -28.51 7.37 5.99
C GLU A 128 -28.19 5.99 5.41
N LEU A 129 -27.51 5.13 6.19
CA LEU A 129 -27.21 3.75 5.81
C LEU A 129 -28.49 2.94 5.56
N ARG A 130 -29.51 3.07 6.41
CA ARG A 130 -30.82 2.42 6.21
C ARG A 130 -31.50 2.84 4.91
N ASN A 131 -31.28 4.08 4.48
CA ASN A 131 -31.85 4.64 3.25
C ASN A 131 -30.96 4.43 2.02
N GLN A 132 -29.89 3.64 2.12
CA GLN A 132 -28.92 3.39 1.03
C GLN A 132 -28.33 4.68 0.44
N LYS A 133 -28.25 5.77 1.23
CA LYS A 133 -27.69 7.04 0.78
C LYS A 133 -26.19 7.08 1.03
N ARG A 134 -25.42 7.55 0.04
CA ARG A 134 -24.02 7.94 0.25
C ARG A 134 -23.97 9.29 0.97
N GLN A 135 -23.02 9.44 1.88
CA GLN A 135 -22.77 10.70 2.57
C GLN A 135 -22.19 11.69 1.55
N GLY A 136 -23.02 12.62 1.07
CA GLY A 136 -22.70 13.45 -0.09
C GLY A 136 -22.91 14.94 0.10
N TYR A 137 -23.50 15.40 1.20
CA TYR A 137 -23.82 16.83 1.37
C TYR A 137 -23.46 17.30 2.77
N LEU A 138 -22.48 18.20 2.87
CA LEU A 138 -22.12 18.88 4.11
C LEU A 138 -22.03 20.39 3.87
N ASP A 139 -22.51 21.13 4.85
CA ASP A 139 -22.29 22.58 4.98
C ASP A 139 -20.77 22.87 5.02
N ALA A 140 -20.32 23.93 4.34
CA ALA A 140 -18.92 24.35 4.30
C ALA A 140 -18.32 24.57 5.71
N SER A 141 -19.15 24.87 6.70
CA SER A 141 -18.74 24.99 8.11
C SER A 141 -18.30 23.66 8.75
N LEU A 142 -18.77 22.52 8.24
CA LEU A 142 -18.41 21.16 8.69
C LEU A 142 -17.10 20.64 8.08
N LEU A 143 -16.53 21.35 7.09
CA LEU A 143 -15.32 20.94 6.37
C LEU A 143 -14.01 21.31 7.08
N LYS A 144 -14.06 21.98 8.23
CA LYS A 144 -12.86 22.46 8.95
C LYS A 144 -11.89 21.35 9.40
N GLY A 145 -12.33 20.10 9.40
CA GLY A 145 -11.51 18.92 9.71
C GLY A 145 -11.12 18.08 8.49
N LEU A 146 -11.55 18.46 7.28
CA LEU A 146 -11.22 17.78 6.03
C LEU A 146 -9.97 18.42 5.43
N ASN A 147 -8.95 17.63 5.14
CA ASN A 147 -7.73 18.15 4.49
C ASN A 147 -7.32 17.35 3.24
N ALA A 148 -8.10 16.33 2.87
CA ALA A 148 -7.89 15.61 1.63
C ALA A 148 -9.18 14.97 1.09
N VAL A 149 -9.20 14.75 -0.22
CA VAL A 149 -10.24 14.02 -0.94
C VAL A 149 -9.58 12.82 -1.63
N ALA A 150 -10.28 11.69 -1.63
CA ALA A 150 -9.87 10.51 -2.38
C ALA A 150 -10.87 10.26 -3.52
N TRP A 151 -10.39 9.92 -4.71
CA TRP A 151 -11.20 9.44 -5.82
C TRP A 151 -10.45 8.36 -6.58
N GLY A 152 -11.19 7.49 -7.27
CA GLY A 152 -10.58 6.36 -7.98
C GLY A 152 -11.13 6.18 -9.38
N SER A 153 -10.45 5.32 -10.14
CA SER A 153 -10.92 4.82 -11.41
C SER A 153 -10.70 3.32 -11.51
N TYR A 154 -11.51 2.64 -12.32
CA TYR A 154 -11.30 1.23 -12.59
C TYR A 154 -11.68 0.85 -14.02
N SER A 155 -10.99 -0.15 -14.54
CA SER A 155 -11.22 -0.76 -15.85
C SER A 155 -11.16 -2.27 -15.74
N TYR A 156 -11.94 -2.99 -16.55
CA TYR A 156 -11.78 -4.44 -16.64
C TYR A 156 -10.42 -4.76 -17.27
N SER A 157 -9.73 -5.72 -16.68
CA SER A 157 -8.40 -6.14 -17.11
C SER A 157 -8.42 -6.73 -18.53
N PRO A 158 -7.38 -6.50 -19.35
CA PRO A 158 -7.29 -7.05 -20.71
C PRO A 158 -7.24 -8.59 -20.74
N GLY A 159 -7.00 -9.24 -19.59
CA GLY A 159 -6.96 -10.70 -19.50
C GLY A 159 -8.33 -11.38 -19.50
N CYS A 160 -9.44 -10.64 -19.44
CA CYS A 160 -10.82 -11.18 -19.46
C CYS A 160 -11.14 -12.22 -18.37
N LYS A 161 -10.35 -12.28 -17.29
CA LYS A 161 -10.48 -13.26 -16.19
C LYS A 161 -11.17 -12.69 -14.95
N GLY A 162 -12.04 -11.70 -15.12
CA GLY A 162 -12.75 -11.04 -14.01
C GLY A 162 -11.91 -10.06 -13.19
N GLU A 163 -10.63 -9.89 -13.49
CA GLU A 163 -9.77 -8.88 -12.86
C GLU A 163 -10.13 -7.45 -13.29
N VAL A 164 -9.80 -6.50 -12.43
CA VAL A 164 -9.84 -5.07 -12.71
C VAL A 164 -8.44 -4.46 -12.55
N VAL A 165 -8.20 -3.40 -13.31
CA VAL A 165 -7.11 -2.45 -13.07
C VAL A 165 -7.75 -1.26 -12.37
N ALA A 166 -7.32 -0.95 -11.16
CA ALA A 166 -7.85 0.15 -10.38
C ALA A 166 -6.76 1.13 -9.98
N ALA A 167 -7.10 2.41 -9.97
CA ALA A 167 -6.27 3.48 -9.49
C ALA A 167 -7.02 4.27 -8.40
N LEU A 168 -6.28 4.73 -7.40
CA LEU A 168 -6.79 5.57 -6.32
C LEU A 168 -5.88 6.78 -6.17
N HIS A 169 -6.51 7.95 -6.07
CA HIS A 169 -5.88 9.26 -6.05
C HIS A 169 -6.27 9.98 -4.78
N PHE A 170 -5.29 10.43 -3.99
CA PHE A 170 -5.50 11.30 -2.84
C PHE A 170 -5.02 12.70 -3.20
N GLU A 171 -5.88 13.69 -3.00
CA GLU A 171 -5.60 15.09 -3.24
C GLU A 171 -5.72 15.85 -1.93
N THR A 172 -4.64 16.50 -1.51
CA THR A 172 -4.61 17.29 -0.28
C THR A 172 -5.05 18.73 -0.54
N ASP A 173 -5.52 19.40 0.51
CA ASP A 173 -5.82 20.84 0.53
C ASP A 173 -4.62 21.73 0.14
N LYS A 174 -3.40 21.21 0.28
CA LYS A 174 -2.13 21.83 -0.12
C LYS A 174 -1.73 21.55 -1.58
N GLY A 175 -2.55 20.84 -2.34
CA GLY A 175 -2.29 20.50 -3.75
C GLY A 175 -1.28 19.37 -3.97
N GLN A 176 -0.87 18.65 -2.92
CA GLN A 176 -0.09 17.42 -3.06
C GLN A 176 -1.01 16.27 -3.50
N THR A 177 -0.51 15.43 -4.41
CA THR A 177 -1.25 14.26 -4.91
C THR A 177 -0.49 12.97 -4.67
N PHE A 178 -1.20 11.93 -4.27
CA PHE A 178 -0.66 10.58 -4.05
C PHE A 178 -1.48 9.58 -4.84
N ASN A 179 -0.82 8.78 -5.66
CA ASN A 179 -1.46 7.92 -6.64
C ASN A 179 -1.05 6.47 -6.42
N PHE A 180 -2.03 5.60 -6.35
CA PHE A 180 -1.86 4.17 -6.11
C PHE A 180 -2.54 3.40 -7.22
N GLN A 181 -1.94 2.29 -7.64
CA GLN A 181 -2.54 1.44 -8.68
C GLN A 181 -2.27 -0.03 -8.39
N ALA A 182 -3.25 -0.85 -8.75
CA ALA A 182 -3.12 -2.29 -8.69
C ALA A 182 -3.99 -2.95 -9.75
N ARG A 183 -3.67 -4.22 -10.02
CA ARG A 183 -4.47 -5.13 -10.82
C ARG A 183 -4.77 -6.36 -9.99
N GLY A 184 -6.01 -6.83 -10.04
CA GLY A 184 -6.43 -8.03 -9.31
C GLY A 184 -7.94 -8.23 -9.39
N LEU A 185 -8.44 -9.20 -8.64
CA LEU A 185 -9.88 -9.43 -8.54
C LEU A 185 -10.54 -8.27 -7.77
N PRO A 186 -11.82 -7.92 -8.08
CA PRO A 186 -12.54 -6.84 -7.42
C PRO A 186 -12.49 -6.88 -5.88
N GLU A 187 -12.58 -8.08 -5.31
CA GLU A 187 -12.59 -8.32 -3.86
C GLU A 187 -11.23 -8.12 -3.18
N SER A 188 -10.12 -8.12 -3.94
CA SER A 188 -8.76 -8.13 -3.37
C SER A 188 -7.86 -7.01 -3.88
N VAL A 189 -8.15 -6.42 -5.05
CA VAL A 189 -7.33 -5.36 -5.66
C VAL A 189 -7.12 -4.17 -4.72
N MET A 190 -8.14 -3.87 -3.91
CA MET A 190 -8.11 -2.76 -2.96
C MET A 190 -7.28 -3.06 -1.72
N HIS A 191 -7.00 -4.33 -1.39
CA HIS A 191 -6.05 -4.67 -0.34
C HIS A 191 -4.62 -4.24 -0.71
N THR A 192 -4.23 -4.47 -1.97
CA THR A 192 -2.93 -4.01 -2.48
C THR A 192 -2.82 -2.49 -2.44
N ILE A 193 -3.87 -1.78 -2.86
CA ILE A 193 -3.91 -0.30 -2.83
C ILE A 193 -3.90 0.22 -1.39
N ALA A 194 -4.69 -0.39 -0.49
CA ALA A 194 -4.71 -0.05 0.94
C ALA A 194 -3.34 -0.25 1.58
N SER A 195 -2.66 -1.36 1.27
CA SER A 195 -1.27 -1.58 1.67
C SER A 195 -0.39 -0.46 1.17
N GLN A 196 -0.35 -0.15 -0.13
CA GLN A 196 0.46 0.94 -0.68
C GLN A 196 0.20 2.30 0.00
N ALA A 197 -1.07 2.66 0.19
CA ALA A 197 -1.47 3.90 0.84
C ALA A 197 -1.02 3.93 2.30
N PHE A 198 -1.29 2.87 3.05
CA PHE A 198 -0.78 2.71 4.40
C PHE A 198 0.74 2.84 4.43
N GLN A 199 1.44 2.22 3.47
CA GLN A 199 2.89 2.31 3.45
C GLN A 199 3.37 3.74 3.24
N GLN A 200 2.72 4.45 2.31
CA GLN A 200 3.07 5.82 2.00
C GLN A 200 2.93 6.73 3.22
N PHE A 201 1.79 6.71 3.91
CA PHE A 201 1.52 7.67 4.99
C PHE A 201 1.98 7.21 6.37
N GLN A 202 2.04 5.90 6.60
CA GLN A 202 2.41 5.34 7.91
C GLN A 202 3.91 5.09 8.04
N LYS A 203 4.65 5.03 6.91
CA LYS A 203 6.11 4.91 6.95
C LYS A 203 6.71 6.11 7.65
N THR A 204 7.43 5.86 8.74
CA THR A 204 8.21 6.91 9.38
C THR A 204 9.32 7.33 8.43
N HIS A 205 9.21 8.53 7.89
CA HIS A 205 10.34 9.23 7.28
C HIS A 205 11.12 9.88 8.43
N PHE A 206 12.28 9.33 8.78
CA PHE A 206 13.12 9.97 9.77
C PHE A 206 13.53 11.36 9.30
N PRO A 207 13.50 12.39 10.18
CA PRO A 207 14.31 13.55 9.91
C PRO A 207 15.76 13.07 9.86
N SER A 208 16.51 13.55 8.87
CA SER A 208 17.94 13.34 8.87
C SER A 208 18.62 13.92 10.11
N MET A 209 17.94 14.76 10.93
CA MET A 209 18.46 15.39 12.13
C MET A 209 17.47 15.29 13.30
N VAL A 210 17.85 14.65 14.41
CA VAL A 210 17.07 14.59 15.67
C VAL A 210 17.86 15.24 16.81
N THR A 211 17.18 15.72 17.85
CA THR A 211 17.87 16.25 19.04
C THR A 211 17.82 15.23 20.16
N TYR A 212 18.97 14.67 20.53
CA TYR A 212 19.12 13.73 21.64
C TYR A 212 20.03 14.34 22.70
N ARG A 213 19.52 14.47 23.94
CA ARG A 213 20.25 15.06 25.08
C ARG A 213 20.89 16.44 24.77
N GLY A 214 20.18 17.27 24.03
CA GLY A 214 20.65 18.61 23.63
C GLY A 214 21.69 18.64 22.50
N GLN A 215 22.10 17.47 21.99
CA GLN A 215 22.97 17.36 20.82
C GLN A 215 22.14 17.02 19.58
N LYS A 216 22.54 17.57 18.42
CA LYS A 216 21.97 17.18 17.14
C LYS A 216 22.61 15.87 16.70
N LEU A 217 21.79 14.86 16.47
CA LEU A 217 22.16 13.55 15.96
C LEU A 217 21.64 13.44 14.53
N GLN A 218 22.55 13.28 13.57
CA GLN A 218 22.20 13.09 12.18
C GLN A 218 21.95 11.60 11.91
N LEU A 219 20.79 11.24 11.38
CA LEU A 219 20.46 9.89 10.91
C LEU A 219 20.86 9.75 9.44
N LEU A 220 21.75 8.81 9.15
CA LEU A 220 22.32 8.62 7.81
C LEU A 220 21.80 7.36 7.10
N GLY A 221 21.23 6.40 7.84
CA GLY A 221 20.92 5.09 7.29
C GLY A 221 22.15 4.18 7.22
N SER A 222 22.03 3.06 6.53
CA SER A 222 23.18 2.24 6.10
C SER A 222 23.62 2.63 4.68
N PRO A 223 24.82 2.26 4.22
CA PRO A 223 25.22 2.46 2.82
C PRO A 223 24.25 1.78 1.85
N GLY A 224 23.43 2.57 1.13
CA GLY A 224 22.50 2.09 0.11
C GLY A 224 21.10 1.68 0.61
N ALA A 225 20.83 1.71 1.92
CA ALA A 225 19.51 1.38 2.46
C ALA A 225 19.24 2.10 3.81
N PRO A 226 17.98 2.38 4.20
CA PRO A 226 17.67 3.00 5.49
C PRO A 226 18.14 2.20 6.72
N ILE A 227 18.03 0.87 6.65
CA ILE A 227 18.53 -0.07 7.66
C ILE A 227 19.33 -1.13 6.91
N GLY A 228 20.52 -1.44 7.40
CA GLY A 228 21.38 -2.47 6.84
C GLY A 228 21.33 -3.74 7.68
N GLU A 229 21.66 -4.86 7.06
CA GLU A 229 21.76 -6.17 7.73
C GLU A 229 23.16 -6.75 7.51
N VAL A 230 23.72 -7.33 8.57
CA VAL A 230 25.05 -7.96 8.56
C VAL A 230 25.06 -9.21 9.42
N SER A 231 25.98 -10.11 9.11
CA SER A 231 26.26 -11.30 9.93
C SER A 231 27.18 -11.05 11.13
N ALA A 232 27.76 -9.85 11.26
CA ALA A 232 28.66 -9.51 12.37
C ALA A 232 28.68 -8.00 12.66
N PRO A 233 28.67 -7.54 13.94
CA PRO A 233 28.65 -6.12 14.28
C PRO A 233 29.86 -5.35 13.74
N ARG A 234 31.02 -5.99 13.65
CA ARG A 234 32.24 -5.38 13.10
C ARG A 234 32.09 -4.93 11.65
N LYS A 235 31.29 -5.65 10.85
CA LYS A 235 30.99 -5.26 9.45
C LYS A 235 30.13 -4.00 9.41
N ALA A 236 29.13 -3.91 10.30
CA ALA A 236 28.30 -2.72 10.44
C ALA A 236 29.11 -1.51 10.91
N GLU A 237 30.02 -1.70 11.88
CA GLU A 237 30.91 -0.64 12.37
C GLU A 237 31.80 -0.09 11.26
N HIS A 238 32.43 -0.98 10.48
CA HIS A 238 33.24 -0.60 9.33
C HIS A 238 32.40 0.11 8.24
N ALA A 239 31.17 -0.36 7.97
CA ALA A 239 30.27 0.27 7.02
C ALA A 239 29.94 1.72 7.42
N CYS A 240 29.61 1.96 8.68
CA CYS A 240 29.36 3.32 9.18
C CYS A 240 30.61 4.20 9.15
N GLN A 241 31.78 3.66 9.51
CA GLN A 241 33.03 4.41 9.45
C GLN A 241 33.39 4.84 8.03
N SER A 242 33.10 4.00 7.02
CA SER A 242 33.37 4.31 5.61
C SER A 242 32.63 5.55 5.08
N ILE A 243 31.48 5.90 5.70
CA ILE A 243 30.69 7.09 5.40
C ILE A 243 30.88 8.21 6.44
N GLN A 244 31.98 8.18 7.20
CA GLN A 244 32.29 9.14 8.27
C GLN A 244 31.15 9.23 9.30
N ALA A 245 30.65 8.07 9.72
CA ALA A 245 29.58 7.92 10.69
C ALA A 245 29.96 6.88 11.76
N ARG A 246 29.09 6.70 12.74
CA ARG A 246 29.24 5.70 13.80
C ARG A 246 27.94 4.92 14.00
N LEU A 247 28.05 3.79 14.70
CA LEU A 247 26.87 3.10 15.21
C LEU A 247 26.24 3.90 16.36
N PRO A 248 24.90 3.86 16.51
CA PRO A 248 24.21 4.42 17.67
C PRO A 248 24.62 3.75 18.98
N THR A 249 24.50 4.49 20.05
CA THR A 249 24.56 3.98 21.42
C THR A 249 23.24 3.29 21.80
N PRO A 250 23.21 2.45 22.86
CA PRO A 250 21.96 1.84 23.31
C PRO A 250 20.86 2.87 23.62
N GLY A 251 21.24 3.99 24.25
CA GLY A 251 20.29 5.06 24.56
C GLY A 251 19.76 5.80 23.33
N GLU A 252 20.57 5.92 22.28
CA GLU A 252 20.13 6.46 20.99
C GLU A 252 19.20 5.46 20.29
N TYR A 253 19.48 4.16 20.32
CA TYR A 253 18.56 3.16 19.77
C TYR A 253 17.19 3.18 20.46
N VAL A 254 17.15 3.25 21.79
CA VAL A 254 15.89 3.40 22.54
C VAL A 254 15.16 4.67 22.11
N PHE A 255 15.87 5.80 22.03
CA PHE A 255 15.25 7.05 21.57
C PHE A 255 14.75 6.98 20.13
N LEU A 256 15.53 6.41 19.22
CA LEU A 256 15.17 6.25 17.81
C LEU A 256 13.99 5.30 17.62
N SER A 257 13.85 4.30 18.49
CA SER A 257 12.67 3.42 18.51
C SER A 257 11.40 4.11 18.98
N GLU A 258 11.51 5.12 19.83
CA GLU A 258 10.35 5.96 20.17
C GLU A 258 9.94 6.90 19.04
N LEU A 259 10.83 7.17 18.10
CA LEU A 259 10.62 8.11 16.99
C LEU A 259 10.02 7.47 15.73
N GLY A 260 10.01 6.14 15.60
CA GLY A 260 9.53 5.48 14.38
C GLY A 260 8.95 4.10 14.62
N ASP A 261 7.63 3.98 14.43
CA ASP A 261 6.89 2.74 14.70
C ASP A 261 6.73 1.83 13.46
N TRP A 262 6.90 2.31 12.22
CA TRP A 262 6.55 1.47 11.06
C TRP A 262 7.35 1.67 9.75
N ASN A 263 7.75 0.53 9.16
CA ASN A 263 8.34 0.25 7.83
C ASN A 263 9.34 1.25 7.21
N GLY A 264 10.34 1.62 8.01
CA GLY A 264 11.33 2.65 7.69
C GLY A 264 11.89 3.29 8.97
N GLY A 265 11.12 3.14 10.07
CA GLY A 265 11.50 3.33 11.46
C GLY A 265 12.57 2.34 11.96
N ILE A 266 13.54 2.80 12.77
CA ILE A 266 14.43 2.00 13.60
C ILE A 266 13.61 1.48 14.79
N ASN A 267 12.91 0.36 14.62
CA ASN A 267 12.30 -0.33 15.74
C ASN A 267 13.37 -1.14 16.51
N ALA A 268 14.14 -0.44 17.33
CA ALA A 268 15.16 -1.04 18.20
C ALA A 268 14.60 -1.62 19.51
N ALA A 269 13.28 -1.77 19.63
CA ALA A 269 12.63 -2.52 20.71
C ALA A 269 12.55 -4.03 20.42
N LYS A 270 12.77 -4.44 19.16
CA LYS A 270 12.82 -5.85 18.74
C LYS A 270 14.01 -6.13 17.83
N GLY A 271 14.44 -7.39 17.80
CA GLY A 271 15.56 -7.87 16.99
C GLY A 271 16.94 -7.48 17.53
N LEU A 272 17.96 -7.77 16.73
CA LEU A 272 19.36 -7.63 17.12
C LEU A 272 20.00 -6.46 16.38
N TRP A 273 20.61 -5.53 17.12
CA TRP A 273 21.14 -4.29 16.57
C TRP A 273 22.63 -4.14 16.85
N ALA A 274 23.41 -3.79 15.83
CA ALA A 274 24.85 -3.65 15.97
C ALA A 274 25.21 -2.43 16.86
N LEU A 275 26.11 -2.67 17.81
CA LEU A 275 26.79 -1.65 18.61
C LEU A 275 28.28 -1.67 18.32
N SER A 276 28.96 -0.57 18.67
CA SER A 276 30.42 -0.50 18.58
C SER A 276 31.11 -1.49 19.53
N LYS A 277 32.33 -1.90 19.14
CA LYS A 277 33.20 -2.83 19.90
C LYS A 277 32.62 -4.24 20.00
N GLU A 278 32.15 -4.79 18.88
CA GLU A 278 31.66 -6.18 18.77
C GLU A 278 30.52 -6.51 19.75
N ARG A 279 29.66 -5.53 20.00
CA ARG A 279 28.48 -5.68 20.87
C ARG A 279 27.19 -5.63 20.07
N ILE A 280 26.15 -6.18 20.66
CA ILE A 280 24.81 -6.26 20.08
C ILE A 280 23.81 -5.74 21.12
N TRP A 281 22.92 -4.85 20.69
CA TRP A 281 21.73 -4.48 21.44
C TRP A 281 20.62 -5.49 21.15
N ALA A 282 20.16 -6.16 22.20
CA ALA A 282 19.17 -7.23 22.18
C ALA A 282 18.11 -6.96 23.27
N PRO A 283 17.15 -6.06 23.01
CA PRO A 283 16.14 -5.62 23.98
C PRO A 283 15.24 -6.76 24.47
N GLU A 284 15.03 -7.78 23.65
CA GLU A 284 14.21 -8.97 23.94
C GLU A 284 14.92 -9.96 24.89
N MET A 285 16.22 -9.76 25.17
CA MET A 285 17.01 -10.59 26.08
C MET A 285 17.53 -9.76 27.27
N PRO A 286 16.67 -9.34 28.21
CA PRO A 286 17.04 -8.39 29.27
C PRO A 286 17.99 -8.96 30.34
N HIS A 287 18.08 -10.28 30.52
CA HIS A 287 18.92 -10.92 31.55
C HIS A 287 20.13 -11.66 30.93
N PRO A 288 21.38 -11.42 31.40
CA PRO A 288 21.81 -10.51 32.49
C PRO A 288 21.87 -9.02 32.10
N SER A 289 21.80 -8.69 30.81
CA SER A 289 21.76 -7.31 30.29
C SER A 289 21.17 -7.30 28.87
N PRO A 290 20.48 -6.26 28.39
CA PRO A 290 20.07 -6.15 26.98
C PRO A 290 21.25 -5.92 26.02
N VAL A 291 22.48 -5.73 26.50
CA VAL A 291 23.69 -5.67 25.68
C VAL A 291 24.42 -7.02 25.74
N ARG A 292 24.67 -7.61 24.59
CA ARG A 292 25.34 -8.90 24.38
C ARG A 292 26.65 -8.73 23.62
N THR A 293 27.55 -9.69 23.76
CA THR A 293 28.73 -9.79 22.89
C THR A 293 28.37 -10.53 21.60
N ALA A 294 29.14 -10.30 20.53
CA ALA A 294 28.94 -11.02 19.27
C ALA A 294 29.08 -12.55 19.41
N ASP A 295 29.90 -13.01 20.37
CA ASP A 295 30.12 -14.44 20.62
C ASP A 295 28.92 -15.12 21.30
N GLU A 296 28.06 -14.36 21.98
CA GLU A 296 26.86 -14.90 22.63
C GLU A 296 25.72 -15.13 21.63
N ILE A 297 25.80 -14.55 20.42
CA ILE A 297 24.73 -14.54 19.42
C ILE A 297 25.31 -14.95 18.06
N HIS A 298 25.35 -16.25 17.80
CA HIS A 298 25.86 -16.80 16.55
C HIS A 298 24.77 -16.93 15.47
N GLY A 299 25.12 -16.57 14.23
CA GLY A 299 24.31 -16.91 13.03
C GLY A 299 23.01 -16.13 12.87
N ALA A 300 22.79 -15.06 13.64
CA ALA A 300 21.60 -14.23 13.52
C ALA A 300 21.84 -13.02 12.60
N ASP A 301 20.79 -12.57 11.91
CA ASP A 301 20.82 -11.34 11.12
C ASP A 301 20.81 -10.13 12.05
N ILE A 302 21.91 -9.37 12.02
CA ILE A 302 22.12 -8.19 12.87
C ILE A 302 21.84 -6.94 12.05
N ARG A 303 20.90 -6.13 12.52
CA ARG A 303 20.51 -4.87 11.89
C ARG A 303 21.41 -3.73 12.34
N TYR A 304 21.58 -2.72 11.49
CA TYR A 304 22.31 -1.51 11.86
C TYR A 304 21.83 -0.28 11.10
N VAL A 305 22.14 0.86 11.69
CA VAL A 305 21.97 2.19 11.11
C VAL A 305 23.19 3.02 11.49
N CYS A 306 23.54 4.00 10.66
CA CYS A 306 24.63 4.91 10.95
C CYS A 306 24.10 6.28 11.37
N VAL A 307 24.77 6.87 12.37
CA VAL A 307 24.50 8.20 12.89
C VAL A 307 25.76 9.05 12.93
N ARG A 308 25.60 10.37 12.91
CA ARG A 308 26.69 11.34 13.06
C ARG A 308 26.36 12.37 14.14
#